data_AF-A0A2V8G8G3-F1
#
_entry.id   AF-A0A2V8G8G3-F1
#
_cell.length_a   1.000
_cell.length_b   1.000
_cell.length_c   1.000
_cell.angle_alpha   90.00
_cell.angle_beta   90.00
_cell.angle_gamma   90.00
#
_symmetry.space_group_name_H-M   'P 1'
#
loop_
_entity.id
_entity.type
_entity.pdbx_description
1 polymer ?
#
loop_
_entity_poly.entity_id
_entity_poly.type
_entity_poly.pdbx_seq_one_letter_code
_entity_poly.pdbx_strand_id
1 'polypeptide(L)'
;MRVVRQGSSSMKLMAVVVAAAVMVLSGGAAFVRAQPPQSPQSQAEAPAVTPAEIQRMFEAVALVRAQEALKLSDERYLPFLAKYKALQDVRRRTLQERTRLLRELNRLTNPDAGNGDETQLKERLKALQDLDTRSESELHKAYEGIDSVLDVRQQARFRLFEEMMERQKLDLLMRARQANRAMKRTK
;
A
#
# COMPACT_ATOMS: atom_id res chain seq x y z
N MET A 1 5.51 54.66 14.72
CA MET A 1 6.61 54.67 15.70
C MET A 1 6.14 53.96 16.96
N ARG A 2 6.86 52.91 17.39
CA ARG A 2 6.67 52.05 18.58
C ARG A 2 5.45 51.09 18.57
N VAL A 3 5.52 49.85 19.05
CA VAL A 3 6.60 48.91 19.40
C VAL A 3 5.94 47.53 19.52
N VAL A 4 6.70 46.51 19.10
CA VAL A 4 6.54 45.06 19.24
C VAL A 4 6.04 44.60 20.63
N ARG A 5 5.22 43.54 20.68
CA ARG A 5 5.38 42.54 21.77
C ARG A 5 5.05 41.13 21.29
N GLN A 6 6.12 40.46 20.90
CA GLN A 6 6.28 39.04 20.69
C GLN A 6 6.26 38.35 22.07
N GLY A 7 5.29 37.46 22.31
CA GLY A 7 5.19 36.65 23.52
C GLY A 7 5.65 35.23 23.23
N SER A 8 6.94 34.99 23.38
CA SER A 8 7.54 33.66 23.51
C SER A 8 7.11 33.05 24.85
N SER A 9 6.70 31.78 24.86
CA SER A 9 6.79 30.96 26.06
C SER A 9 7.32 29.59 25.70
N SER A 10 8.59 29.44 26.06
CA SER A 10 9.37 28.22 26.03
C SER A 10 8.89 27.23 27.09
N MET A 11 8.85 25.96 26.68
CA MET A 11 9.54 24.84 27.32
C MET A 11 9.36 24.63 28.83
N LYS A 12 8.82 23.45 29.20
CA LYS A 12 9.38 22.59 30.25
C LYS A 12 8.83 21.18 30.15
N LEU A 13 9.75 20.23 29.93
CA LEU A 13 9.56 18.81 30.20
C LEU A 13 9.15 18.61 31.66
N MET A 14 8.26 17.65 31.90
CA MET A 14 8.19 16.95 33.18
C MET A 14 8.03 15.46 32.88
N ALA A 15 9.17 14.77 32.94
CA ALA A 15 9.24 13.33 33.07
C ALA A 15 8.84 12.97 34.51
N VAL A 16 7.83 12.11 34.66
CA VAL A 16 7.49 11.51 35.94
C VAL A 16 8.00 10.08 35.91
N VAL A 17 9.15 9.87 36.54
CA VAL A 17 9.70 8.57 36.91
C VAL A 17 9.14 8.25 38.30
N VAL A 18 8.32 7.21 38.41
CA VAL A 18 7.99 6.61 39.71
C VAL A 18 8.68 5.26 39.78
N ALA A 19 9.80 5.27 40.50
CA ALA A 19 10.46 4.08 41.00
C ALA A 19 9.71 3.60 42.25
N ALA A 20 9.41 2.30 42.31
CA ALA A 20 9.09 1.63 43.57
C ALA A 20 9.90 0.33 43.61
N ALA A 21 10.98 0.38 44.40
CA ALA A 21 11.78 -0.77 44.79
C ALA A 21 11.16 -1.39 46.04
N VAL A 22 10.97 -2.72 46.04
CA VAL A 22 10.80 -3.50 47.27
C VAL A 22 11.77 -4.68 47.18
N MET A 23 12.78 -4.64 48.05
CA MET A 23 13.71 -5.72 48.34
C MET A 23 13.09 -6.61 49.43
N VAL A 24 13.02 -7.92 49.17
CA VAL A 24 12.94 -8.94 50.23
C VAL A 24 13.98 -10.02 49.90
N LEU A 25 14.92 -10.20 50.82
CA LEU A 25 15.91 -11.27 50.88
C LEU A 25 15.29 -12.49 51.58
N SER A 26 15.50 -13.70 51.04
CA SER A 26 15.61 -14.99 51.76
C SER A 26 15.95 -16.11 50.76
N GLY A 27 16.89 -16.98 51.13
CA GLY A 27 17.60 -17.89 50.23
C GLY A 27 17.04 -19.32 50.09
N GLY A 28 17.63 -20.03 49.13
CA GLY A 28 17.94 -21.47 49.22
C GLY A 28 16.83 -22.47 48.84
N ALA A 29 16.74 -22.81 47.55
CA ALA A 29 16.64 -24.19 47.04
C ALA A 29 16.73 -24.16 45.51
N ALA A 30 17.71 -24.87 44.95
CA ALA A 30 17.87 -25.05 43.52
C ALA A 30 16.72 -25.91 42.96
N PHE A 31 15.62 -25.28 42.56
CA PHE A 31 14.66 -25.88 41.66
C PHE A 31 15.06 -25.55 40.22
N VAL A 32 15.45 -26.59 39.47
CA VAL A 32 15.50 -26.57 38.01
C VAL A 32 14.07 -26.35 37.52
N ARG A 33 13.69 -25.08 37.39
CA ARG A 33 12.42 -24.69 36.79
C ARG A 33 12.63 -24.80 35.29
N ALA A 34 12.07 -25.85 34.69
CA ALA A 34 11.90 -25.93 33.25
C ALA A 34 11.26 -24.62 32.79
N GLN A 35 12.05 -23.80 32.09
CA GLN A 35 11.60 -22.54 31.55
C GLN A 35 10.65 -22.91 30.41
N PRO A 36 9.35 -22.62 30.50
CA PRO A 36 8.48 -22.77 29.35
C PRO A 36 9.10 -21.95 28.22
N PRO A 37 9.16 -22.48 26.99
CA PRO A 37 9.73 -21.75 25.87
C PRO A 37 9.04 -20.41 25.82
N GLN A 38 9.84 -19.35 26.00
CA GLN A 38 9.40 -17.98 25.73
C GLN A 38 8.93 -18.01 24.28
N SER A 39 7.61 -18.09 24.10
CA SER A 39 7.01 -17.77 22.83
C SER A 39 7.58 -16.42 22.45
N PRO A 40 8.21 -16.25 21.27
CA PRO A 40 8.51 -14.91 20.81
C PRO A 40 7.17 -14.19 20.84
N GLN A 41 7.00 -13.29 21.81
CA GLN A 41 5.98 -12.27 21.77
C GLN A 41 6.30 -11.53 20.48
N SER A 42 5.66 -11.96 19.40
CA SER A 42 5.56 -11.18 18.18
C SER A 42 5.01 -9.86 18.65
N GLN A 43 5.92 -8.88 18.77
CA GLN A 43 5.57 -7.49 18.94
C GLN A 43 4.50 -7.26 17.88
N ALA A 44 3.26 -7.05 18.32
CA ALA A 44 2.19 -6.64 17.43
C ALA A 44 2.66 -5.30 16.86
N GLU A 45 3.31 -5.37 15.69
CA GLU A 45 3.68 -4.24 14.88
C GLU A 45 2.39 -3.44 14.73
N ALA A 46 2.39 -2.19 15.20
CA ALA A 46 1.29 -1.27 14.94
C ALA A 46 0.94 -1.37 13.45
N PRO A 47 -0.35 -1.41 13.06
CA PRO A 47 -0.74 -1.69 11.70
C PRO A 47 -0.17 -0.61 10.78
N ALA A 48 0.98 -0.92 10.17
CA ALA A 48 1.57 -0.08 9.16
C ALA A 48 0.65 -0.18 7.95
N VAL A 49 0.11 0.96 7.50
CA VAL A 49 -0.79 1.02 6.34
C VAL A 49 -0.13 0.25 5.19
N THR A 50 -0.78 -0.84 4.77
CA THR A 50 -0.23 -1.73 3.76
C THR A 50 -0.31 -1.05 2.38
N PRO A 51 0.58 -1.38 1.43
CA PRO A 51 0.48 -0.85 0.06
C PRO A 51 -0.89 -1.13 -0.59
N ALA A 52 -1.52 -2.25 -0.26
CA ALA A 52 -2.86 -2.61 -0.73
C ALA A 52 -3.96 -1.72 -0.13
N GLU A 53 -3.84 -1.31 1.13
CA GLU A 53 -4.75 -0.34 1.74
C GLU A 53 -4.62 1.04 1.11
N ILE A 54 -3.38 1.50 0.89
CA ILE A 54 -3.13 2.78 0.19
C ILE A 54 -3.80 2.78 -1.19
N GLN A 55 -3.65 1.69 -1.93
CA GLN A 55 -4.29 1.51 -3.24
C GLN A 55 -5.82 1.63 -3.15
N ARG A 56 -6.47 0.90 -2.22
CA ARG A 56 -7.94 0.95 -2.04
C ARG A 56 -8.44 2.34 -1.65
N MET A 57 -7.74 3.01 -0.73
CA MET A 57 -8.09 4.38 -0.33
C MET A 57 -8.01 5.34 -1.52
N PHE A 58 -6.98 5.18 -2.35
CA PHE A 58 -6.76 6.05 -3.50
C PHE A 58 -7.78 5.81 -4.62
N GLU A 59 -8.17 4.56 -4.86
CA GLU A 59 -9.27 4.22 -5.78
C GLU A 59 -10.59 4.87 -5.36
N ALA A 60 -10.91 4.85 -4.06
CA ALA A 60 -12.11 5.50 -3.55
C ALA A 60 -12.09 7.02 -3.77
N VAL A 61 -10.93 7.67 -3.50
CA VAL A 61 -10.74 9.10 -3.77
C VAL A 61 -10.85 9.40 -5.27
N ALA A 62 -10.33 8.55 -6.13
CA ALA A 62 -10.39 8.72 -7.58
C ALA A 62 -11.85 8.69 -8.09
N LEU A 63 -12.69 7.79 -7.58
CA LEU A 63 -14.10 7.70 -7.96
C LEU A 63 -14.86 9.01 -7.66
N VAL A 64 -14.58 9.64 -6.52
CA VAL A 64 -15.22 10.90 -6.12
C VAL A 64 -14.70 12.05 -6.98
N ARG A 65 -13.38 12.16 -7.17
CA ARG A 65 -12.76 13.26 -7.93
C ARG A 65 -13.03 13.20 -9.44
N ALA A 66 -13.31 12.02 -9.98
CA ALA A 66 -13.55 11.84 -11.40
C ALA A 66 -14.75 12.68 -11.90
N GLN A 67 -15.84 12.79 -11.10
CA GLN A 67 -17.03 13.56 -11.50
C GLN A 67 -16.68 15.03 -11.78
N GLU A 68 -15.98 15.66 -10.84
CA GLU A 68 -15.55 17.06 -10.93
C GLU A 68 -14.53 17.25 -12.05
N ALA A 69 -13.52 16.38 -12.11
CA ALA A 69 -12.44 16.47 -13.11
C ALA A 69 -12.98 16.36 -14.55
N LEU A 70 -13.98 15.51 -14.76
CA LEU A 70 -14.59 15.26 -16.06
C LEU A 70 -15.74 16.21 -16.38
N LYS A 71 -16.24 16.96 -15.39
CA LYS A 71 -17.45 17.78 -15.50
C LYS A 71 -18.64 16.94 -15.99
N LEU A 72 -18.86 15.79 -15.34
CA LEU A 72 -19.98 14.90 -15.67
C LEU A 72 -21.29 15.48 -15.12
N SER A 73 -22.34 15.42 -15.94
CA SER A 73 -23.71 15.57 -15.46
C SER A 73 -24.12 14.33 -14.67
N ASP A 74 -25.15 14.46 -13.84
CA ASP A 74 -25.68 13.35 -13.03
C ASP A 74 -26.13 12.17 -13.91
N GLU A 75 -26.72 12.46 -15.06
CA GLU A 75 -27.14 11.47 -16.06
C GLU A 75 -25.98 10.64 -16.62
N ARG A 76 -24.81 11.26 -16.83
CA ARG A 76 -23.62 10.57 -17.36
C ARG A 76 -22.77 9.95 -16.24
N TYR A 77 -22.92 10.41 -15.01
CA TYR A 77 -22.11 9.97 -13.89
C TYR A 77 -22.30 8.48 -13.57
N LEU A 78 -23.53 7.98 -13.49
CA LEU A 78 -23.78 6.57 -13.16
C LEU A 78 -23.24 5.60 -14.21
N PRO A 79 -23.49 5.78 -15.52
CA PRO A 79 -22.86 4.96 -16.57
C PRO A 79 -21.33 5.01 -16.53
N PHE A 80 -20.75 6.21 -16.39
CA PHE A 80 -19.30 6.37 -16.24
C PHE A 80 -18.76 5.61 -15.02
N LEU A 81 -19.43 5.73 -13.87
CA LEU A 81 -18.99 5.11 -12.62
C LEU A 81 -18.90 3.59 -12.74
N ALA A 82 -19.87 2.96 -13.41
CA ALA A 82 -19.85 1.52 -13.66
C ALA A 82 -18.65 1.10 -14.53
N LYS A 83 -18.38 1.84 -15.61
CA LYS A 83 -17.24 1.58 -16.51
C LYS A 83 -15.90 1.82 -15.81
N TYR A 84 -15.81 2.88 -15.01
CA TYR A 84 -14.59 3.20 -14.29
C TYR A 84 -14.29 2.18 -13.19
N LYS A 85 -15.31 1.68 -12.47
CA LYS A 85 -15.14 0.55 -11.55
C LYS A 85 -14.61 -0.70 -12.26
N ALA A 86 -15.15 -1.03 -13.44
CA ALA A 86 -14.66 -2.18 -14.22
C ALA A 86 -13.17 -2.03 -14.59
N LEU A 87 -12.72 -0.83 -14.99
CA LEU A 87 -11.29 -0.55 -15.23
C LEU A 87 -10.44 -0.76 -13.97
N GLN A 88 -10.89 -0.24 -12.82
CA GLN A 88 -10.17 -0.43 -11.56
C GLN A 88 -10.08 -1.90 -11.15
N ASP A 89 -11.16 -2.68 -11.36
CA ASP A 89 -11.18 -4.10 -11.08
C ASP A 89 -10.19 -4.88 -11.95
N VAL A 90 -10.11 -4.57 -13.25
CA VAL A 90 -9.11 -5.17 -14.16
C VAL A 90 -7.70 -4.85 -13.65
N ARG A 91 -7.38 -3.58 -13.38
CA ARG A 91 -6.07 -3.17 -12.86
C ARG A 91 -5.70 -3.89 -11.57
N ARG A 92 -6.66 -3.99 -10.63
CA ARG A 92 -6.47 -4.64 -9.33
C ARG A 92 -6.16 -6.12 -9.50
N ARG A 93 -6.97 -6.85 -10.28
CA ARG A 93 -6.76 -8.30 -10.52
C ARG A 93 -5.42 -8.56 -11.19
N THR A 94 -5.09 -7.81 -12.25
CA THR A 94 -3.80 -7.93 -12.94
C THR A 94 -2.63 -7.70 -12.00
N LEU A 95 -2.66 -6.63 -11.20
CA LEU A 95 -1.57 -6.35 -10.25
C LEU A 95 -1.43 -7.46 -9.19
N GLN A 96 -2.54 -7.99 -8.68
CA GLN A 96 -2.54 -9.06 -7.68
C GLN A 96 -1.94 -10.35 -8.25
N GLU A 97 -2.40 -10.78 -9.43
CA GLU A 97 -1.91 -11.98 -10.10
C GLU A 97 -0.44 -11.84 -10.47
N ARG A 98 -0.03 -10.68 -11.01
CA ARG A 98 1.36 -10.39 -11.35
C ARG A 98 2.26 -10.43 -10.12
N THR A 99 1.83 -9.80 -9.02
CA THR A 99 2.58 -9.81 -7.75
C THR A 99 2.70 -11.22 -7.17
N ARG A 100 1.69 -12.07 -7.36
CA ARG A 100 1.76 -13.48 -6.97
C ARG A 100 2.80 -14.23 -7.80
N LEU A 101 2.73 -14.14 -9.13
CA LEU A 101 3.66 -14.83 -10.04
C LEU A 101 5.11 -14.39 -9.82
N LEU A 102 5.34 -13.09 -9.61
CA LEU A 102 6.68 -12.57 -9.32
C LEU A 102 7.24 -13.07 -7.98
N ARG A 103 6.41 -13.22 -6.95
CA ARG A 103 6.84 -13.81 -5.68
C ARG A 103 7.20 -15.29 -5.83
N GLU A 104 6.42 -16.03 -6.61
CA GLU A 104 6.69 -17.44 -6.91
C GLU A 104 7.99 -17.59 -7.71
N LEU A 105 8.20 -16.77 -8.74
CA LEU A 105 9.46 -16.71 -9.50
C LEU A 105 10.65 -16.38 -8.58
N ASN A 106 10.54 -15.36 -7.74
CA ASN A 106 11.59 -14.99 -6.79
C ASN A 106 11.95 -16.14 -5.83
N ARG A 107 10.98 -16.98 -5.46
CA ARG A 107 11.23 -18.18 -4.64
C ARG A 107 12.00 -19.25 -5.44
N LEU A 108 11.60 -19.49 -6.69
CA LEU A 108 12.21 -20.50 -7.56
C LEU A 108 13.62 -20.12 -8.02
N THR A 109 13.92 -18.83 -8.11
CA THR A 109 15.23 -18.32 -8.49
C THR A 109 16.13 -18.02 -7.29
N ASN A 110 15.69 -18.32 -6.06
CA ASN A 110 16.50 -18.06 -4.87
C ASN A 110 17.65 -19.07 -4.81
N PRO A 111 18.93 -18.64 -4.89
CA PRO A 111 20.08 -19.54 -4.91
C PRO A 111 20.18 -20.43 -3.66
N ASP A 112 19.65 -19.97 -2.52
CA ASP A 112 19.67 -20.71 -1.26
C ASP A 112 18.59 -21.81 -1.17
N ALA A 113 17.64 -21.86 -2.12
CA ALA A 113 16.52 -22.80 -2.10
C ALA A 113 16.85 -24.18 -2.75
N GLY A 114 18.10 -24.40 -3.17
CA GLY A 114 18.53 -25.58 -3.93
C GLY A 114 18.37 -25.40 -5.44
N ASN A 115 18.69 -26.43 -6.23
CA ASN A 115 18.49 -26.41 -7.68
C ASN A 115 16.98 -26.26 -7.97
N GLY A 116 16.55 -25.04 -8.32
CA GLY A 116 15.17 -24.74 -8.67
C GLY A 116 14.70 -25.65 -9.81
N ASP A 117 13.47 -26.16 -9.69
CA ASP A 117 12.85 -26.99 -10.72
C ASP A 117 12.65 -26.16 -12.00
N GLU A 118 13.50 -26.41 -13.00
CA GLU A 118 13.50 -25.71 -14.29
C GLU A 118 12.14 -25.79 -14.98
N THR A 119 11.39 -26.88 -14.78
CA THR A 119 10.04 -27.05 -15.31
C THR A 119 9.09 -26.05 -14.68
N GLN A 120 9.10 -25.94 -13.34
CA GLN A 120 8.29 -24.95 -12.62
C GLN A 120 8.66 -23.52 -13.02
N LEU A 121 9.94 -23.24 -13.24
CA LEU A 121 10.39 -21.92 -13.69
C LEU A 121 9.81 -21.57 -15.07
N LYS A 122 9.89 -22.49 -16.04
CA LYS A 122 9.31 -22.32 -17.39
C LYS A 122 7.80 -22.10 -17.32
N GLU A 123 7.08 -22.87 -16.51
CA GLU A 123 5.64 -22.72 -16.31
C GLU A 123 5.27 -21.34 -15.74
N ARG A 124 6.01 -20.86 -14.73
CA ARG A 124 5.73 -19.55 -14.10
C ARG A 124 6.07 -18.38 -15.02
N LEU A 125 7.12 -18.49 -15.82
CA LEU A 125 7.43 -17.51 -16.86
C LEU A 125 6.32 -17.47 -17.92
N LYS A 126 5.86 -18.63 -18.39
CA LYS A 126 4.74 -18.71 -19.34
C LYS A 126 3.46 -18.10 -18.77
N ALA A 127 3.11 -18.44 -17.53
CA ALA A 127 1.93 -17.88 -16.86
C ALA A 127 2.01 -16.35 -16.71
N LEU A 128 3.20 -15.80 -16.48
CA LEU A 128 3.42 -14.35 -16.41
C LEU A 128 3.22 -13.70 -17.78
N GLN A 129 3.78 -14.28 -18.84
CA GLN A 129 3.60 -13.79 -20.21
C GLN A 129 2.13 -13.84 -20.64
N ASP A 130 1.46 -14.95 -20.39
CA ASP A 130 0.04 -15.13 -20.73
C ASP A 130 -0.84 -14.12 -19.95
N LEU A 131 -0.51 -13.84 -18.68
CA LEU A 131 -1.16 -12.80 -17.89
C LEU A 131 -0.95 -11.41 -18.51
N ASP A 132 0.28 -11.05 -18.86
CA ASP A 132 0.60 -9.74 -19.41
C ASP A 132 -0.19 -9.51 -20.72
N THR A 133 -0.18 -10.47 -21.65
CA THR A 133 -0.96 -10.39 -22.90
C THR A 133 -2.47 -10.29 -22.67
N ARG A 134 -3.03 -11.14 -21.79
CA ARG A 134 -4.47 -11.09 -21.47
C ARG A 134 -4.84 -9.74 -20.85
N SER A 135 -4.02 -9.25 -19.92
CA SER A 135 -4.27 -8.00 -19.20
C SER A 135 -4.26 -6.79 -20.10
N GLU A 136 -3.40 -6.75 -21.13
CA GLU A 136 -3.38 -5.68 -22.12
C GLU A 136 -4.71 -5.60 -22.88
N SER A 137 -5.24 -6.75 -23.35
CA SER A 137 -6.53 -6.81 -24.03
C SER A 137 -7.69 -6.40 -23.11
N GLU A 138 -7.69 -6.87 -21.85
CA GLU A 138 -8.73 -6.51 -20.88
C GLU A 138 -8.70 -5.01 -20.52
N LEU A 139 -7.51 -4.44 -20.37
CA LEU A 139 -7.34 -3.01 -20.12
C LEU A 139 -7.82 -2.18 -21.32
N HIS A 140 -7.47 -2.57 -22.53
CA HIS A 140 -7.93 -1.90 -23.75
C HIS A 140 -9.47 -1.86 -23.82
N LYS A 141 -10.13 -3.01 -23.63
CA LYS A 141 -11.60 -3.09 -23.60
C LYS A 141 -12.23 -2.25 -22.49
N ALA A 142 -11.58 -2.18 -21.32
CA ALA A 142 -12.05 -1.35 -20.22
C ALA A 142 -11.98 0.16 -20.58
N TYR A 143 -10.93 0.59 -21.28
CA TYR A 143 -10.83 1.95 -21.80
C TYR A 143 -11.90 2.25 -22.85
N GLU A 144 -12.11 1.37 -23.83
CA GLU A 144 -13.18 1.52 -24.82
C GLU A 144 -14.55 1.63 -24.14
N GLY A 145 -14.78 0.85 -23.09
CA GLY A 145 -15.98 0.90 -22.27
C GLY A 145 -16.19 2.27 -21.62
N ILE A 146 -15.14 2.92 -21.14
CA ILE A 146 -15.22 4.28 -20.60
C ILE A 146 -15.44 5.30 -21.72
N ASP A 147 -14.69 5.19 -22.81
CA ASP A 147 -14.76 6.15 -23.91
C ASP A 147 -16.15 6.15 -24.56
N SER A 148 -16.85 5.00 -24.56
CA SER A 148 -18.23 4.88 -25.08
C SER A 148 -19.28 5.73 -24.35
N VAL A 149 -18.99 6.18 -23.13
CA VAL A 149 -19.93 7.00 -22.31
C VAL A 149 -19.43 8.43 -22.10
N LEU A 150 -18.29 8.80 -22.70
CA LEU A 150 -17.68 10.12 -22.60
C LEU A 150 -17.62 10.79 -23.97
N ASP A 151 -17.79 12.11 -24.01
CA ASP A 151 -17.44 12.88 -25.20
C ASP A 151 -15.91 13.02 -25.35
N VAL A 152 -15.44 13.41 -26.53
CA VAL A 152 -13.99 13.52 -26.84
C VAL A 152 -13.24 14.42 -25.85
N ARG A 153 -13.87 15.49 -25.37
CA ARG A 153 -13.23 16.40 -24.40
C ARG A 153 -13.16 15.76 -23.02
N GLN A 154 -14.19 15.02 -22.62
CA GLN A 154 -14.21 14.24 -21.39
C GLN A 154 -13.20 13.08 -21.45
N GLN A 155 -13.06 12.39 -22.59
CA GLN A 155 -12.03 11.37 -22.79
C GLN A 155 -10.63 11.94 -22.58
N ALA A 156 -10.32 13.09 -23.17
CA ALA A 156 -9.03 13.76 -22.96
C ALA A 156 -8.81 14.14 -21.48
N ARG A 157 -9.83 14.70 -20.82
CA ARG A 157 -9.78 14.99 -19.37
C ARG A 157 -9.57 13.73 -18.53
N PHE A 158 -10.17 12.62 -18.93
CA PHE A 158 -10.00 11.35 -18.24
C PHE A 158 -8.55 10.88 -18.30
N ARG A 159 -7.91 10.90 -19.48
CA ARG A 159 -6.49 10.52 -19.60
C ARG A 159 -5.58 11.40 -18.74
N LEU A 160 -5.83 12.71 -18.71
CA LEU A 160 -5.08 13.65 -17.85
C LEU A 160 -5.35 13.41 -16.36
N PHE A 161 -6.59 13.15 -16.00
CA PHE A 161 -6.99 12.83 -14.62
C PHE A 161 -6.28 11.56 -14.13
N GLU A 162 -6.23 10.51 -14.93
CA GLU A 162 -5.55 9.27 -14.55
C GLU A 162 -4.05 9.46 -14.34
N GLU A 163 -3.38 10.18 -15.24
CA GLU A 163 -1.96 10.53 -15.11
C GLU A 163 -1.70 11.32 -13.82
N MET A 164 -2.54 12.33 -13.53
CA MET A 164 -2.44 13.11 -12.30
C MET A 164 -2.61 12.22 -11.05
N MET A 165 -3.60 11.33 -11.07
CA MET A 165 -3.87 10.41 -9.98
C MET A 165 -2.70 9.42 -9.79
N GLU A 166 -2.14 8.88 -10.86
CA GLU A 166 -0.99 7.97 -10.77
C GLU A 166 0.24 8.63 -10.14
N ARG A 167 0.55 9.88 -10.52
CA ARG A 167 1.63 10.66 -9.90
C ARG A 167 1.42 10.85 -8.41
N GLN A 168 0.22 11.29 -8.01
CA GLN A 168 -0.13 11.48 -6.60
C GLN A 168 0.00 10.18 -5.80
N LYS A 169 -0.40 9.05 -6.39
CA LYS A 169 -0.27 7.73 -5.78
C LYS A 169 1.21 7.35 -5.57
N LEU A 170 2.04 7.54 -6.59
CA LEU A 170 3.48 7.24 -6.51
C LEU A 170 4.17 8.09 -5.44
N ASP A 171 3.88 9.39 -5.39
CA ASP A 171 4.41 10.29 -4.38
C ASP A 171 4.04 9.84 -2.96
N LEU A 172 2.79 9.44 -2.75
CA LEU A 172 2.33 8.95 -1.46
C LEU A 172 3.04 7.63 -1.08
N LEU A 173 3.20 6.70 -2.02
CA LEU A 173 3.92 5.45 -1.78
C LEU A 173 5.40 5.69 -1.45
N MET A 174 6.06 6.65 -2.11
CA MET A 174 7.44 7.01 -1.81
C MET A 174 7.57 7.57 -0.39
N ARG A 175 6.68 8.48 0.01
CA ARG A 175 6.66 9.06 1.37
C ARG A 175 6.40 8.00 2.43
N ALA A 176 5.43 7.11 2.20
CA ALA A 176 5.12 6.01 3.12
C ALA A 176 6.32 5.07 3.30
N ARG A 177 7.03 4.73 2.21
CA ARG A 177 8.26 3.92 2.27
C ARG A 177 9.37 4.62 3.05
N GLN A 178 9.56 5.92 2.87
CA GLN A 178 10.57 6.70 3.60
C GLN A 178 10.27 6.75 5.10
N ALA A 179 9.00 7.01 5.48
CA ALA A 179 8.57 7.03 6.88
C ALA A 179 8.82 5.68 7.58
N ASN A 180 8.45 4.57 6.92
CA ASN A 180 8.67 3.23 7.45
C ASN A 180 10.16 2.89 7.62
N ARG A 181 11.03 3.37 6.72
CA ARG A 181 12.49 3.21 6.86
C ARG A 181 13.06 4.02 8.03
N ALA A 182 12.58 5.25 8.24
CA ALA A 182 13.03 6.09 9.34
C ALA A 182 12.66 5.48 10.71
N MET A 183 11.42 4.99 10.86
CA MET A 183 10.97 4.32 12.09
C MET A 183 11.79 3.08 12.44
N LYS A 184 12.23 2.31 11.44
CA LYS A 184 13.08 1.12 11.66
C LYS A 184 14.52 1.47 12.09
N ARG A 185 15.01 2.69 11.85
CA ARG A 185 16.35 3.13 12.28
C ARG A 185 16.37 3.73 13.68
N THR A 186 15.21 4.14 14.19
CA THR A 186 15.04 4.72 15.53
C THR A 186 14.63 3.70 16.60
N LYS A 187 14.43 2.44 16.21
CA LYS A 187 14.25 1.29 17.11
C LYS A 187 15.53 0.46 17.10
#